data_AF-A0A8T3VBD1-F1
#
_entry.id   AF-A0A8T3VBD1-F1
#
_cell.length_a   1.000
_cell.length_b   1.000
_cell.length_c   1.000
_cell.angle_alpha   90.00
_cell.angle_beta   90.00
_cell.angle_gamma   90.00
#
_symmetry.space_group_name_H-M   'P 1'
#
loop_
_entity.id
_entity.type
_entity.pdbx_description
1 polymer ?
#
loop_
_entity_poly.entity_id
_entity_poly.type
_entity_poly.pdbx_seq_one_letter_code
_entity_poly.pdbx_strand_id
1 'polypeptide(L)'
;MDITKYPQYELYTFTELLFSKKEDLIPDDCDCRCVYSTIINRCYYSSYLYSLEWLFEKFRFKPRPREDFDDGEEFITEHKQVREALKEKNLPAISSELMDLAMLRQKADYDPLSYISDEELSDAMDSMRIIFKKLSF
;
A
#
# COMPACT_ATOMS: atom_id res chain seq x y z
N MET A 1 15.54 2.62 11.63
CA MET A 1 16.04 2.62 10.21
C MET A 1 15.82 4.03 9.65
N ASP A 2 16.75 4.61 8.88
CA ASP A 2 16.55 5.98 8.36
C ASP A 2 15.69 5.98 7.09
N ILE A 3 14.37 6.09 7.29
CA ILE A 3 13.36 5.91 6.25
C ILE A 3 13.45 6.94 5.14
N THR A 4 14.03 8.11 5.40
CA THR A 4 14.04 9.22 4.43
C THR A 4 14.98 8.98 3.28
N LYS A 5 15.81 7.93 3.35
CA LYS A 5 16.75 7.54 2.31
C LYS A 5 16.16 6.61 1.25
N TYR A 6 14.96 6.08 1.47
CA TYR A 6 14.34 5.11 0.58
C TYR A 6 13.41 5.83 -0.41
N PRO A 7 13.43 5.48 -1.72
CA PRO A 7 12.50 6.03 -2.71
C PRO A 7 11.02 5.90 -2.32
N GLN A 8 10.69 4.86 -1.54
CA GLN A 8 9.35 4.62 -1.02
C GLN A 8 8.87 5.75 -0.08
N TYR A 9 9.79 6.42 0.62
CA TYR A 9 9.47 7.57 1.46
C TYR A 9 9.17 8.83 0.65
N GLU A 10 9.79 8.99 -0.51
CA GLU A 10 9.43 10.04 -1.46
C GLU A 10 7.99 9.83 -1.98
N LEU A 11 7.63 8.59 -2.32
CA LEU A 11 6.25 8.26 -2.70
C LEU A 11 5.26 8.53 -1.56
N TYR A 12 5.60 8.19 -0.31
CA TYR A 12 4.81 8.57 0.88
C TYR A 12 4.59 10.08 0.96
N THR A 13 5.66 10.86 0.87
CA THR A 13 5.63 12.33 0.98
C THR A 13 4.77 12.96 -0.12
N PHE A 14 4.90 12.47 -1.36
CA PHE A 14 4.06 12.94 -2.46
C PHE A 14 2.60 12.52 -2.32
N THR A 15 2.32 11.39 -1.67
CA THR A 15 0.96 10.93 -1.42
C THR A 15 0.28 11.82 -0.36
N GLU A 16 0.99 12.18 0.71
CA GLU A 16 0.54 13.18 1.69
C GLU A 16 0.24 14.53 1.04
N LEU A 17 1.14 15.00 0.16
CA LEU A 17 0.93 16.25 -0.58
C LEU A 17 -0.32 16.16 -1.47
N LEU A 18 -0.47 15.07 -2.23
CA LEU A 18 -1.61 14.84 -3.12
C LEU A 18 -2.93 14.85 -2.34
N PHE A 19 -2.97 14.17 -1.19
CA PHE A 19 -4.13 14.16 -0.31
C PHE A 19 -4.48 15.56 0.22
N SER A 20 -3.48 16.33 0.65
CA SER A 20 -3.69 17.71 1.13
C SER A 20 -4.19 18.66 0.04
N LYS A 21 -3.97 18.31 -1.23
CA LYS A 21 -4.31 19.08 -2.42
C LYS A 21 -5.49 18.52 -3.21
N LYS A 22 -6.14 17.46 -2.72
CA LYS A 22 -7.14 16.72 -3.50
C LYS A 22 -8.30 17.61 -3.97
N GLU A 23 -8.77 18.55 -3.15
CA GLU A 23 -9.86 19.47 -3.52
C GLU A 23 -9.43 20.40 -4.67
N ASP A 24 -8.18 20.88 -4.66
CA ASP A 24 -7.63 21.73 -5.72
C ASP A 24 -7.47 20.97 -7.06
N LEU A 25 -7.49 19.63 -7.03
CA LEU A 25 -7.25 18.75 -8.17
C LEU A 25 -8.55 18.22 -8.80
N ILE A 26 -9.68 18.36 -8.11
CA ILE A 26 -10.99 17.94 -8.59
C ILE A 26 -11.63 19.17 -9.26
N PRO A 27 -11.81 19.17 -10.60
CA PRO A 27 -12.50 20.28 -11.25
C PRO A 27 -13.94 20.39 -10.76
N ASP A 28 -14.48 21.61 -10.77
CA ASP A 28 -15.89 21.84 -10.44
C ASP A 28 -16.81 20.89 -11.22
N ASP A 29 -17.85 20.38 -10.55
CA ASP A 29 -18.86 19.47 -11.10
C ASP A 29 -18.32 18.10 -11.61
N CYS A 30 -17.07 17.73 -11.29
CA CYS A 30 -16.48 16.44 -11.66
C CYS A 30 -16.44 15.43 -10.49
N ASP A 31 -16.44 14.14 -10.84
CA ASP A 31 -16.24 13.05 -9.88
C ASP A 31 -14.79 13.03 -9.33
N CYS A 32 -14.66 12.89 -8.02
CA CYS A 32 -13.40 12.72 -7.29
C CYS A 32 -12.68 11.39 -7.55
N ARG A 33 -13.34 10.40 -8.16
CA ARG A 33 -12.85 9.01 -8.29
C ARG A 33 -11.43 8.91 -8.84
N CYS A 34 -11.09 9.66 -9.89
CA CYS A 34 -9.75 9.59 -10.49
C CYS A 34 -8.66 9.99 -9.48
N VAL A 35 -8.90 11.07 -8.73
CA VAL A 35 -7.99 11.56 -7.70
C VAL A 35 -7.93 10.57 -6.54
N TYR A 36 -9.08 10.04 -6.09
CA TYR A 36 -9.17 9.14 -4.94
C TYR A 36 -8.52 7.80 -5.24
N SER A 37 -8.80 7.21 -6.40
CA SER A 37 -8.14 5.98 -6.85
C SER A 37 -6.63 6.16 -6.94
N THR A 38 -6.16 7.31 -7.43
CA THR A 38 -4.72 7.60 -7.51
C THR A 38 -4.09 7.66 -6.11
N ILE A 39 -4.72 8.32 -5.15
CA ILE A 39 -4.21 8.41 -3.77
C ILE A 39 -4.20 7.01 -3.14
N ILE A 40 -5.30 6.25 -3.20
CA ILE A 40 -5.40 4.90 -2.62
C ILE A 40 -4.36 3.96 -3.23
N ASN A 41 -4.19 3.98 -4.55
CA ASN A 41 -3.18 3.20 -5.24
C ASN A 41 -1.76 3.51 -4.72
N ARG A 42 -1.44 4.80 -4.53
CA ARG A 42 -0.16 5.23 -3.97
C ARG A 42 0.00 4.88 -2.49
N CYS A 43 -1.06 4.97 -1.68
CA CYS A 43 -1.05 4.50 -0.28
C CYS A 43 -0.66 3.02 -0.21
N TYR A 44 -1.26 2.19 -1.07
CA TYR A 44 -0.92 0.77 -1.14
C TYR A 44 0.52 0.53 -1.58
N TYR A 45 0.94 1.08 -2.72
CA TYR A 45 2.26 0.78 -3.28
C TYR A 45 3.42 1.32 -2.43
N SER A 46 3.29 2.52 -1.86
CA SER A 46 4.29 3.05 -0.92
C SER A 46 4.44 2.13 0.29
N SER A 47 3.33 1.73 0.90
CA SER A 47 3.29 0.84 2.07
C SER A 47 3.83 -0.55 1.76
N TYR A 48 3.44 -1.13 0.63
CA TYR A 48 3.89 -2.45 0.17
C TYR A 48 5.40 -2.47 -0.08
N LEU A 49 5.90 -1.52 -0.88
CA LEU A 49 7.31 -1.45 -1.23
C LEU A 49 8.17 -1.17 0.00
N TYR A 50 7.70 -0.33 0.91
CA TYR A 50 8.41 -0.02 2.15
C TYR A 50 8.44 -1.23 3.09
N SER A 51 7.34 -1.96 3.20
CA SER A 51 7.27 -3.21 3.97
C SER A 51 8.18 -4.30 3.39
N LEU A 52 8.23 -4.43 2.07
CA LEU A 52 9.13 -5.35 1.37
C LEU A 52 10.59 -5.01 1.66
N GLU A 53 10.97 -3.74 1.54
CA GLU A 53 12.34 -3.28 1.82
C GLU A 53 12.72 -3.56 3.28
N TRP A 54 11.84 -3.21 4.23
CA TRP A 54 12.07 -3.48 5.65
C TRP A 54 12.26 -4.98 5.94
N LEU A 55 11.43 -5.85 5.35
CA LEU A 55 11.57 -7.29 5.46
C LEU A 55 12.91 -7.78 4.88
N PHE A 56 13.35 -7.21 3.75
CA PHE A 56 14.65 -7.51 3.16
C PHE A 56 15.80 -7.09 4.07
N GLU A 57 15.75 -5.89 4.65
CA GLU A 57 16.83 -5.40 5.52
C GLU A 57 16.94 -6.18 6.83
N LYS A 58 15.82 -6.48 7.48
CA LYS A 58 15.79 -7.14 8.79
C LYS A 58 15.95 -8.65 8.70
N PHE A 59 15.45 -9.28 7.65
CA PHE A 59 15.35 -10.73 7.55
C PHE A 59 15.88 -11.33 6.24
N ARG A 60 16.39 -10.51 5.32
CA ARG A 60 16.80 -10.93 3.96
C ARG A 60 15.68 -11.63 3.18
N PHE A 61 14.43 -11.36 3.56
CA PHE A 61 13.26 -11.88 2.86
C PHE A 61 13.20 -11.33 1.43
N LYS A 62 12.88 -12.20 0.48
CA LYS A 62 12.54 -11.85 -0.90
C LYS A 62 11.34 -12.69 -1.33
N PRO A 63 10.28 -12.09 -1.88
CA PRO A 63 9.19 -12.86 -2.43
C PRO A 63 9.68 -13.66 -3.64
N ARG A 64 9.15 -14.87 -3.79
CA ARG A 64 9.36 -15.70 -4.97
C ARG A 64 8.53 -15.11 -6.13
N PRO A 65 9.14 -14.77 -7.28
CA PRO A 65 8.40 -14.40 -8.47
C PRO A 65 7.69 -15.63 -9.05
N ARG A 66 6.74 -15.40 -9.96
CA ARG A 66 5.91 -16.47 -10.54
C ARG A 66 6.73 -17.58 -11.20
N GLU A 67 7.84 -17.24 -11.83
CA GLU A 67 8.72 -18.16 -12.55
C GLU A 67 9.43 -19.15 -11.63
N ASP A 68 9.47 -18.87 -10.32
CA ASP A 68 10.12 -19.71 -9.32
C ASP A 68 9.15 -20.73 -8.67
N PHE A 69 7.90 -20.81 -9.11
CA PHE A 69 6.91 -21.80 -8.64
C PHE A 69 6.91 -23.05 -9.52
N ASP A 70 6.92 -24.23 -8.89
CA ASP A 70 6.92 -25.52 -9.60
C ASP A 70 5.55 -25.86 -10.21
N ASP A 71 5.55 -26.69 -11.25
CA ASP A 71 4.32 -27.23 -11.84
C ASP A 71 3.50 -28.00 -10.80
N GLY A 72 2.31 -27.49 -10.47
CA GLY A 72 1.41 -28.06 -9.47
C GLY A 72 1.48 -27.42 -8.08
N GLU A 73 2.41 -26.48 -7.85
CA GLU A 73 2.41 -25.62 -6.66
C GLU A 73 1.33 -24.53 -6.79
N GLU A 74 0.64 -24.20 -5.71
CA GLU A 74 -0.27 -23.05 -5.70
C GLU A 74 0.54 -21.76 -5.80
N PHE A 75 0.32 -20.99 -6.86
CA PHE A 75 0.95 -19.68 -7.02
C PHE A 75 0.43 -18.69 -5.98
N ILE A 76 1.37 -18.13 -5.19
CA ILE A 76 1.09 -17.08 -4.21
C ILE A 76 1.72 -15.78 -4.72
N THR A 77 0.90 -14.74 -4.89
CA THR A 77 1.41 -13.43 -5.36
C THR A 77 2.42 -12.83 -4.38
N GLU A 78 3.38 -12.06 -4.89
CA GLU A 78 4.40 -11.37 -4.11
C GLU A 78 3.78 -10.46 -3.04
N HIS A 79 2.64 -9.85 -3.36
CA HIS A 79 1.84 -9.06 -2.41
C HIS A 79 1.31 -9.89 -1.24
N LYS A 80 0.79 -11.10 -1.51
CA LYS A 80 0.33 -12.01 -0.45
C LYS A 80 1.52 -12.53 0.36
N GLN A 81 2.63 -12.91 -0.29
CA GLN A 81 3.86 -13.36 0.37
C GLN A 81 4.40 -12.30 1.36
N VAL A 82 4.43 -11.01 0.98
CA VAL A 82 4.86 -9.92 1.90
C VAL A 82 3.94 -9.82 3.12
N ARG A 83 2.62 -9.92 2.94
CA ARG A 83 1.68 -9.87 4.07
C ARG A 83 1.84 -11.09 4.99
N GLU A 84 2.05 -12.27 4.44
CA GLU A 84 2.30 -13.50 5.23
C GLU A 84 3.62 -13.41 5.99
N ALA A 85 4.69 -12.95 5.35
CA ALA A 85 5.98 -12.72 5.99
C ALA A 85 5.87 -11.74 7.18
N LEU A 86 5.10 -10.64 7.05
CA LEU A 86 4.86 -9.73 8.18
C LEU A 86 4.16 -10.43 9.36
N LYS A 87 3.19 -11.31 9.11
CA LYS A 87 2.54 -12.09 10.18
C LYS A 87 3.53 -13.02 10.87
N GLU A 88 4.34 -13.74 10.09
CA GLU A 88 5.36 -14.65 10.60
C GLU A 88 6.45 -13.93 11.43
N LYS A 89 6.76 -12.67 11.08
CA LYS A 89 7.69 -11.82 11.84
C LYS A 89 7.02 -11.04 12.98
N ASN A 90 5.87 -11.51 13.45
CA ASN A 90 5.14 -10.97 14.59
C ASN A 90 4.68 -9.51 14.40
N LEU A 91 4.34 -9.13 13.16
CA LEU A 91 3.76 -7.84 12.77
C LEU A 91 2.35 -8.01 12.15
N PRO A 92 1.42 -8.73 12.82
CA PRO A 92 0.09 -9.00 12.25
C PRO A 92 -0.71 -7.73 12.01
N ALA A 93 -0.52 -6.68 12.82
CA ALA A 93 -1.19 -5.40 12.62
C ALA A 93 -0.79 -4.77 11.27
N ILE A 94 0.49 -4.75 10.93
CA ILE A 94 0.98 -4.18 9.66
C ILE A 94 0.49 -5.00 8.46
N SER A 95 0.44 -6.33 8.63
CA SER A 95 -0.16 -7.22 7.63
C SER A 95 -1.65 -6.93 7.40
N SER A 96 -2.40 -6.60 8.45
CA SER A 96 -3.80 -6.19 8.35
C SER A 96 -3.93 -4.87 7.59
N GLU A 97 -3.20 -3.82 7.98
CA GLU A 97 -3.23 -2.53 7.28
C GLU A 97 -2.91 -2.67 5.78
N LEU A 98 -1.93 -3.52 5.42
CA LEU A 98 -1.63 -3.81 4.02
C LEU A 98 -2.74 -4.59 3.31
N MET A 99 -3.46 -5.45 4.00
CA MET A 99 -4.61 -6.16 3.44
C MET A 99 -5.76 -5.19 3.18
N ASP A 100 -6.04 -4.31 4.13
CA ASP A 100 -7.10 -3.31 4.02
C ASP A 100 -6.81 -2.35 2.85
N LEU A 101 -5.56 -1.88 2.73
CA LEU A 101 -5.10 -1.12 1.57
C LEU A 101 -5.20 -1.89 0.25
N ALA A 102 -4.89 -3.20 0.24
CA ALA A 102 -5.01 -4.02 -0.95
C ALA A 102 -6.47 -4.13 -1.42
N MET A 103 -7.41 -4.29 -0.48
CA MET A 103 -8.83 -4.37 -0.76
C MET A 103 -9.38 -3.03 -1.27
N LEU A 104 -9.04 -1.93 -0.63
CA LEU A 104 -9.40 -0.58 -1.08
C LEU A 104 -8.83 -0.29 -2.48
N ARG A 105 -7.57 -0.64 -2.72
CA ARG A 105 -6.96 -0.53 -4.05
C ARG A 105 -7.73 -1.37 -5.07
N GLN A 106 -8.12 -2.60 -4.74
CA GLN A 106 -8.85 -3.46 -5.66
C GLN A 106 -10.15 -2.79 -6.11
N LYS A 107 -10.90 -2.22 -5.17
CA LYS A 107 -12.10 -1.42 -5.44
C LYS A 107 -11.80 -0.20 -6.31
N ALA A 108 -10.74 0.54 -5.98
CA ALA A 108 -10.34 1.75 -6.67
C ALA A 108 -9.88 1.55 -8.12
N ASP A 109 -9.09 0.51 -8.39
CA ASP A 109 -8.48 0.25 -9.69
C ASP A 109 -9.37 -0.59 -10.62
N TYR A 110 -10.18 -1.52 -10.06
CA TYR A 110 -10.82 -2.58 -10.85
C TYR A 110 -12.35 -2.62 -10.76
N ASP A 111 -12.98 -1.85 -9.86
CA ASP A 111 -14.43 -1.73 -9.79
C ASP A 111 -14.89 -0.31 -10.19
N PRO A 112 -15.04 -0.02 -11.49
CA PRO A 112 -15.28 1.33 -11.99
C PRO A 112 -16.64 1.92 -11.57
N LEU A 113 -17.58 1.09 -11.12
CA LEU A 113 -18.92 1.53 -10.72
C LEU A 113 -19.06 1.71 -9.21
N SER A 114 -18.09 1.25 -8.43
CA SER A 114 -18.06 1.46 -6.99
C SER A 114 -17.87 2.94 -6.65
N TYR A 115 -18.59 3.44 -5.64
CA TYR A 115 -18.29 4.75 -5.07
C TYR A 115 -17.15 4.63 -4.05
N ILE A 116 -16.24 5.59 -4.01
CA ILE A 116 -15.16 5.69 -3.01
C ILE A 116 -15.46 6.90 -2.12
N SER A 117 -15.63 6.69 -0.83
CA SER A 117 -15.95 7.78 0.11
C SER A 117 -14.69 8.52 0.59
N ASP A 118 -14.89 9.73 1.13
CA ASP A 118 -13.84 10.48 1.83
C ASP A 118 -13.29 9.72 3.05
N GLU A 119 -14.14 8.94 3.71
CA GLU A 119 -13.76 8.08 4.83
C GLU A 119 -12.83 6.97 4.35
N GLU A 120 -13.17 6.25 3.28
CA GLU A 120 -12.30 5.21 2.69
C GLU A 120 -10.96 5.79 2.22
N LEU A 121 -10.96 7.01 1.68
CA LEU A 121 -9.73 7.71 1.32
C LEU A 121 -8.89 8.06 2.56
N SER A 122 -9.53 8.54 3.62
CA SER A 122 -8.86 8.91 4.87
C SER A 122 -8.29 7.69 5.59
N ASP A 123 -9.04 6.59 5.62
CA ASP A 123 -8.60 5.31 6.15
C ASP A 123 -7.37 4.79 5.40
N ALA A 124 -7.34 4.91 4.06
CA ALA A 124 -6.17 4.53 3.28
C ALA A 124 -4.93 5.36 3.64
N MET A 125 -5.09 6.67 3.87
CA MET A 125 -3.98 7.52 4.33
C MET A 125 -3.49 7.11 5.72
N ASP A 126 -4.42 6.84 6.63
CA ASP A 126 -4.09 6.48 8.01
C ASP A 126 -3.42 5.11 8.10
N SER A 127 -3.88 4.10 7.35
CA SER A 127 -3.21 2.81 7.23
C SER A 127 -1.77 2.96 6.72
N MET A 128 -1.54 3.76 5.67
CA MET A 128 -0.20 4.06 5.16
C MET A 128 0.68 4.68 6.26
N ARG A 129 0.19 5.72 6.95
CA ARG A 129 0.90 6.39 8.05
C ARG A 129 1.24 5.43 9.19
N ILE A 130 0.32 4.55 9.57
CA ILE A 130 0.51 3.54 10.61
C ILE A 130 1.64 2.58 10.22
N ILE A 131 1.66 2.10 8.97
CA ILE A 131 2.71 1.21 8.46
C ILE A 131 4.07 1.92 8.52
N PHE A 132 4.16 3.12 7.96
CA PHE A 132 5.40 3.89 7.95
C PHE A 132 5.92 4.15 9.38
N LYS A 133 5.03 4.51 10.30
CA LYS A 133 5.36 4.72 11.72
C LYS A 133 5.81 3.46 12.43
N LYS A 134 5.17 2.30 12.18
CA LYS A 134 5.51 1.04 12.88
C LYS A 134 6.78 0.38 12.37
N LEU A 135 7.18 0.62 11.12
CA LEU A 135 8.40 0.03 10.54
C LEU A 135 9.63 0.96 10.62
N SER A 136 9.48 2.22 11.01
CA SER A 136 10.60 3.18 11.10
C SER A 136 11.57 2.91 12.26
N PHE A 137 11.19 2.07 13.22
CA PHE A 137 11.99 1.72 14.40
C PHE A 137 13.27 0.92 14.03
#